data_AF-J1H6S1-F1
#
_entry.id   AF-J1H6S1-F1
#
_cell.length_a   1.000
_cell.length_b   1.000
_cell.length_c   1.000
_cell.angle_alpha   90.00
_cell.angle_beta   90.00
_cell.angle_gamma   90.00
#
_symmetry.space_group_name_H-M   'P 1'
#
loop_
_entity.id
_entity.type
_entity.pdbx_description
1 polymer ?
#
loop_
_entity_poly.entity_id
_entity_poly.type
_entity_poly.pdbx_seq_one_letter_code
_entity_poly.pdbx_strand_id
1 'polypeptide(L)' 'MFRVRLDDKSVQELEESAESLKISKSDVVRKGIELVYKSLKK' A
#
# COMPACT_ATOMS: atom_id res chain seq x y z
N MET A 1 -11.36 -8.26 -8.37
CA MET A 1 -11.01 -6.85 -8.06
C MET A 1 -11.24 -6.65 -6.57
N PHE A 2 -10.17 -6.47 -5.78
CA PHE A 2 -10.27 -6.30 -4.32
C PHE A 2 -10.64 -4.84 -4.03
N ARG A 3 -11.82 -4.59 -3.46
CA ARG A 3 -12.32 -3.24 -3.14
C ARG A 3 -12.19 -3.03 -1.64
N VAL A 4 -11.25 -2.18 -1.23
CA VAL A 4 -11.04 -1.79 0.16
C VAL A 4 -11.53 -0.35 0.30
N ARG A 5 -12.32 -0.05 1.33
CA ARG A 5 -12.55 1.34 1.73
C ARG A 5 -11.28 1.80 2.43
N LEU A 6 -10.59 2.73 1.80
CA LEU A 6 -9.47 3.45 2.38
C LEU A 6 -9.94 4.87 2.65
N ASP A 7 -9.52 5.42 3.79
CA ASP A 7 -9.71 6.83 4.08
C ASP A 7 -8.88 7.69 3.12
N ASP A 8 -9.31 8.93 2.87
CA ASP A 8 -8.63 9.85 1.95
C ASP A 8 -7.15 10.03 2.28
N LYS A 9 -6.80 9.99 3.57
CA LYS A 9 -5.42 10.06 4.03
C LYS A 9 -4.58 8.87 3.55
N SER A 10 -5.13 7.66 3.65
CA SER A 10 -4.44 6.46 3.16
C SER A 10 -4.34 6.43 1.63
N VAL A 11 -5.31 7.03 0.93
CA VAL A 11 -5.22 7.20 -0.54
C VAL A 11 -4.09 8.17 -0.91
N GLN A 12 -3.96 9.28 -0.18
CA GLN A 12 -2.84 10.22 -0.36
C GLN A 12 -1.49 9.56 -0.08
N GLU A 13 -1.34 8.88 1.05
CA GLU A 13 -0.10 8.16 1.41
C GLU A 13 0.25 7.10 0.35
N LEU A 14 -0.76 6.45 -0.23
CA LEU A 14 -0.57 5.47 -1.30
C LEU A 14 -0.12 6.12 -2.62
N GLU A 15 -0.70 7.26 -2.99
CA GLU A 15 -0.29 8.03 -4.17
C GLU A 15 1.12 8.58 -4.03
N GLU A 16 1.44 9.19 -2.90
CA GLU A 16 2.74 9.78 -2.61
C GLU A 16 3.83 8.70 -2.56
N SER A 17 3.51 7.54 -1.98
CA SER A 17 4.39 6.36 -2.02
C SER A 17 4.55 5.83 -3.44
N ALA A 18 3.48 5.76 -4.24
CA ALA A 18 3.54 5.28 -5.61
C ALA A 18 4.40 6.20 -6.50
N GLU A 19 4.24 7.52 -6.36
CA GLU A 19 5.06 8.51 -7.07
C GLU A 19 6.52 8.45 -6.65
N SER A 20 6.79 8.42 -5.34
CA SER A 20 8.15 8.40 -4.81
C SER A 20 8.92 7.13 -5.20
N LEU A 21 8.23 5.98 -5.21
CA LEU A 21 8.82 4.70 -5.60
C LEU A 21 8.74 4.43 -7.11
N LYS A 22 8.05 5.27 -7.89
CA LYS A 22 7.75 5.07 -9.32
C LYS A 22 7.16 3.69 -9.62
N ILE A 23 6.30 3.18 -8.74
CA ILE A 23 5.63 1.88 -8.88
C ILE A 23 4.13 2.06 -8.97
N SER A 24 3.42 1.02 -9.43
CA SER A 24 1.97 1.07 -9.49
C SER A 24 1.36 1.13 -8.09
N LYS A 25 0.20 1.77 -7.95
CA LYS A 25 -0.61 1.76 -6.72
C LYS A 25 -0.80 0.33 -6.18
N SER A 26 -0.99 -0.64 -7.07
CA SER A 26 -1.13 -2.06 -6.73
C SER A 26 0.14 -2.67 -6.15
N ASP A 27 1.32 -2.26 -6.61
CA ASP A 27 2.61 -2.71 -6.07
C ASP A 27 2.89 -2.11 -4.69
N VAL A 28 2.49 -0.85 -4.44
CA VAL A 28 2.56 -0.23 -3.11
C VAL A 28 1.71 -1.03 -2.11
N VAL A 29 0.45 -1.33 -2.45
CA VAL A 29 -0.44 -2.15 -1.59
C VAL A 29 0.18 -3.52 -1.33
N ARG A 30 0.71 -4.19 -2.37
CA ARG A 30 1.30 -5.52 -2.24
C ARG A 30 2.53 -5.52 -1.33
N LYS A 31 3.43 -4.55 -1.47
CA LYS A 31 4.58 -4.36 -0.58
C LYS A 31 4.16 -4.06 0.87
N GLY A 32 3.15 -3.21 1.05
CA GLY A 32 2.61 -2.90 2.39
C GLY A 32 2.09 -4.16 3.09
N ILE A 33 1.30 -4.97 2.39
CA ILE A 33 0.80 -6.25 2.90
C ILE A 33 1.97 -7.19 3.25
N GLU A 34 2.99 -7.27 2.41
CA GLU A 34 4.15 -8.14 2.65
C GLU A 34 4.95 -7.72 3.88
N LEU A 35 5.13 -6.40 4.11
CA LEU A 35 5.77 -5.85 5.30
C LEU A 35 4.97 -6.16 6.57
N VAL A 36 3.66 -5.93 6.54
CA VAL A 36 2.77 -6.23 7.68
C VAL A 36 2.75 -7.73 7.95
N TYR A 37 2.69 -8.56 6.92
CA TYR A 37 2.72 -10.03 7.04
C TYR A 37 4.04 -10.53 7.65
N LYS A 38 5.18 -9.98 7.21
CA LYS A 38 6.49 -10.27 7.82
C LYS A 38 6.55 -9.83 9.28
N SER A 39 5.97 -8.68 9.62
CA SER A 39 5.91 -8.19 11.00
C SER A 39 5.02 -9.04 11.91
N LEU A 40 3.99 -9.69 11.36
CA LEU A 40 3.04 -10.54 12.08
C LEU A 40 3.59 -11.95 12.39
N LYS A 41 4.59 -12.41 11.62
CA LYS A 41 5.24 -13.72 11.81
C LYS A 41 6.38 -13.70 12.85
N LYS A 42 6.43 -12.70 13.73
CA LYS A 42 7.46 -12.57 14.76
C LYS A 42 7.03 -13.23 16.08
#